data_AF-A0AAC9RFR1-F1
#
_entry.id   AF-A0AAC9RFR1-F1
#
_cell.length_a   1.000
_cell.length_b   1.000
_cell.length_c   1.000
_cell.angle_alpha   90.00
_cell.angle_beta   90.00
_cell.angle_gamma   90.00
#
_symmetry.space_group_name_H-M   'P 1'
#
loop_
_entity.id
_entity.type
_entity.pdbx_description
1 polymer ?
#
loop_
_entity_poly.entity_id
_entity_poly.type
_entity_poly.pdbx_seq_one_letter_code
_entity_poly.pdbx_strand_id
1 'polypeptide(L)'
;MIALDKIDKQEKGIEYFETFIRYIMNARNDLELKAVYDMAKDISIERSDVIMTIAEKLIKEGMEKGMEKGMEKGMKKGMERGIEKGKWEEKREVARNLLGLGVEIDKIIKATGLEEAEIKKLMN
;
A
#
# COMPACT_ATOMS: atom_id res chain seq x y z
N MET A 1 30.56 37.66 -16.25
CA MET A 1 29.35 37.93 -15.44
C MET A 1 28.04 37.71 -16.23
N ILE A 2 27.89 38.21 -17.47
CA ILE A 2 26.65 38.07 -18.28
C ILE A 2 26.28 36.62 -18.66
N ALA A 3 27.26 35.75 -18.93
CA ALA A 3 27.00 34.35 -19.29
C ALA A 3 26.41 33.54 -18.12
N LEU A 4 26.87 33.79 -16.89
CA LEU A 4 26.38 33.10 -15.69
C LEU A 4 24.93 33.49 -15.37
N ASP A 5 24.55 34.78 -15.54
CA ASP A 5 23.17 35.25 -15.34
C ASP A 5 22.18 34.65 -16.36
N LYS A 6 22.63 34.42 -17.60
CA LYS A 6 21.81 33.74 -18.62
C LYS A 6 21.57 32.26 -18.29
N ILE A 7 22.61 31.58 -17.78
CA ILE A 7 22.51 30.17 -17.37
C ILE A 7 21.57 30.03 -16.17
N ASP A 8 21.72 30.86 -15.14
CA ASP A 8 20.83 30.86 -13.95
C ASP A 8 19.36 31.12 -14.31
N LYS A 9 19.10 32.04 -15.26
CA LYS A 9 17.74 32.28 -15.77
C LYS A 9 17.17 31.10 -16.55
N GLN A 10 18.01 30.39 -17.31
CA GLN A 10 17.58 29.17 -18.01
C GLN A 10 17.28 28.04 -17.03
N GLU A 11 18.15 27.80 -16.04
CA GLU A 11 17.95 26.80 -15.00
C GLU A 11 16.64 27.04 -14.24
N LYS A 12 16.40 28.27 -13.77
CA LYS A 12 15.12 28.65 -13.14
C LYS A 12 13.92 28.39 -14.06
N GLY A 13 14.06 28.68 -15.36
CA GLY A 13 13.03 28.41 -16.36
C GLY A 13 12.74 26.92 -16.59
N ILE A 14 13.71 26.04 -16.32
CA ILE A 14 13.55 24.59 -16.32
C ILE A 14 12.91 24.12 -15.02
N GLU A 15 13.31 24.64 -13.86
CA GLU A 15 12.71 24.30 -12.56
C GLU A 15 11.21 24.62 -12.50
N TYR A 16 10.80 25.81 -12.98
CA TYR A 16 9.39 26.17 -13.06
C TYR A 16 8.61 25.23 -13.98
N PHE A 17 9.22 24.84 -15.10
CA PHE A 17 8.62 23.90 -16.03
C PHE A 17 8.47 22.51 -15.42
N GLU A 18 9.51 21.97 -14.78
CA GLU A 18 9.43 20.70 -14.05
C GLU A 18 8.30 20.73 -13.02
N THR A 19 8.23 21.80 -12.23
CA THR A 19 7.19 21.97 -11.21
C THR A 19 5.79 21.97 -11.82
N PHE A 20 5.60 22.71 -12.92
CA PHE A 20 4.33 22.81 -13.62
C PHE A 20 3.89 21.46 -14.22
N ILE A 21 4.81 20.74 -14.87
CA ILE A 21 4.53 19.42 -15.43
C ILE A 21 4.18 18.43 -14.31
N ARG A 22 4.94 18.42 -13.21
CA ARG A 22 4.63 17.57 -12.04
C ARG A 22 3.23 17.85 -11.51
N TYR A 23 2.85 19.12 -11.38
CA TYR A 23 1.52 19.50 -10.91
C TYR A 23 0.43 18.96 -11.85
N ILE A 24 0.56 19.22 -13.16
CA ILE A 24 -0.40 18.78 -14.17
C ILE A 24 -0.54 17.25 -14.19
N MET A 25 0.58 16.53 -14.23
CA MET A 25 0.58 15.06 -14.30
C MET A 25 0.00 14.41 -13.04
N ASN A 26 0.08 15.07 -11.88
CA ASN A 26 -0.56 14.60 -10.66
C ASN A 26 -2.04 14.99 -10.58
N ALA A 27 -2.45 16.11 -11.17
CA ALA A 27 -3.82 16.61 -11.13
C ALA A 27 -4.73 15.97 -12.20
N ARG A 28 -4.15 15.50 -13.32
CA ARG A 28 -4.88 14.99 -14.47
C ARG A 28 -4.43 13.59 -14.85
N ASN A 29 -5.41 12.67 -14.89
CA ASN A 29 -5.19 11.27 -15.26
C ASN A 29 -5.46 10.98 -16.75
N ASP A 30 -5.95 11.98 -17.49
CA ASP A 30 -6.34 11.88 -18.90
C ASP A 30 -5.24 12.37 -19.86
N LEU A 31 -4.06 12.69 -19.33
CA LEU A 31 -2.91 13.10 -20.12
C LEU A 31 -1.99 11.93 -20.42
N GLU A 32 -1.73 11.71 -21.71
CA GLU A 32 -0.72 10.75 -22.14
C GLU A 32 0.68 11.37 -22.06
N LEU A 33 1.60 10.69 -21.38
CA LEU A 33 3.01 11.12 -21.26
C LEU A 33 3.64 11.40 -22.62
N LYS A 34 3.33 10.58 -23.63
CA LYS A 34 3.84 10.75 -24.99
C LYS A 34 3.42 12.09 -25.60
N ALA A 35 2.16 12.50 -25.41
CA ALA A 35 1.67 13.79 -25.90
C ALA A 35 2.40 14.95 -25.22
N VAL A 36 2.64 14.84 -23.91
CA VAL A 36 3.41 15.85 -23.15
C VAL A 36 4.87 15.91 -23.61
N TYR A 37 5.48 14.76 -23.87
CA TYR A 37 6.84 14.66 -24.42
C TYR A 37 6.95 15.29 -25.81
N ASP A 38 6.04 14.95 -26.72
CA ASP A 38 6.04 15.48 -28.10
C ASP A 38 5.89 17.01 -28.09
N MET A 39 4.96 17.56 -27.28
CA MET A 39 4.81 19.00 -27.10
C MET A 39 6.07 19.66 -26.51
N ALA A 40 6.69 19.04 -25.50
CA ALA A 40 7.90 19.58 -24.88
C ALA A 40 9.08 19.59 -25.85
N LYS A 41 9.18 18.56 -26.70
CA LYS A 41 10.23 18.40 -27.71
C LYS A 41 10.15 19.47 -28.80
N ASP A 42 8.94 19.82 -29.22
CA ASP A 42 8.70 20.91 -30.17
C ASP A 42 9.16 22.27 -29.62
N ILE A 43 9.15 22.45 -28.29
CA ILE A 43 9.65 23.66 -27.62
C ILE A 43 11.18 23.60 -27.46
N SER A 44 11.71 22.53 -26.86
CA SER A 44 13.15 22.27 -26.79
C SER A 44 13.46 20.82 -26.41
N ILE A 45 14.61 20.33 -26.89
CA ILE A 45 15.14 19.00 -26.53
C ILE A 45 15.29 18.88 -25.01
N GLU A 46 15.88 19.88 -24.37
CA GLU A 46 16.10 19.93 -22.92
C GLU A 46 14.79 19.76 -22.11
N ARG A 47 13.70 20.38 -22.55
CA ARG A 47 12.40 20.22 -21.89
C ARG A 47 11.85 18.81 -22.07
N SER A 48 12.06 18.19 -23.24
CA SER A 48 11.65 16.80 -23.46
C SER A 48 12.43 15.81 -22.59
N ASP A 49 13.71 16.06 -22.32
CA ASP A 49 14.53 15.24 -21.40
C ASP A 49 14.05 15.38 -19.94
N VAL A 50 13.63 16.58 -19.55
CA VAL A 50 13.00 16.82 -18.25
C VAL A 50 11.70 16.03 -18.09
N ILE A 51 10.87 15.92 -19.14
CA ILE A 51 9.66 15.07 -19.11
C ILE A 51 10.00 13.61 -18.82
N MET A 52 11.04 13.06 -19.48
CA MET A 52 11.46 11.67 -19.25
C MET A 52 11.94 11.45 -17.81
N THR A 53 12.73 12.39 -17.28
CA THR A 53 13.19 12.35 -15.88
C THR A 53 12.01 12.41 -14.89
N ILE A 54 11.00 13.23 -15.17
CA ILE A 54 9.78 13.31 -14.36
C ILE A 54 9.02 11.98 -14.42
N ALA A 55 8.88 11.39 -15.59
CA ALA A 55 8.18 10.12 -15.78
C ALA A 55 8.83 9.00 -14.96
N GLU A 56 10.15 8.86 -15.02
CA GLU A 56 10.89 7.87 -14.23
C GLU A 56 10.66 8.04 -12.72
N LYS A 57 10.73 9.28 -12.23
CA LYS A 57 10.46 9.60 -10.82
C LYS A 57 9.01 9.27 -10.43
N LEU A 58 8.02 9.62 -11.25
CA LEU A 58 6.62 9.32 -10.98
C LEU A 58 6.33 7.82 -10.97
N ILE A 59 6.93 7.05 -11.90
CA ILE A 59 6.81 5.58 -11.92
C ILE A 59 7.39 5.00 -10.63
N LYS A 60 8.60 5.45 -10.24
CA LYS A 60 9.25 4.99 -9.00
C LYS A 60 8.40 5.30 -7.77
N GLU A 61 7.93 6.54 -7.62
CA GLU A 61 7.05 6.94 -6.51
C GLU A 61 5.74 6.12 -6.50
N GLY A 62 5.17 5.86 -7.67
CA GLY A 62 3.96 5.03 -7.81
C GLY A 62 4.19 3.60 -7.35
N MET A 63 5.33 2.99 -7.73
CA MET A 63 5.73 1.66 -7.29
C MET A 63 5.96 1.61 -5.77
N GLU A 64 6.71 2.56 -5.22
CA GLU A 64 6.98 2.65 -3.78
C GLU A 64 5.69 2.79 -2.97
N LYS A 65 4.82 3.75 -3.33
CA LYS A 65 3.50 3.94 -2.69
C LYS A 65 2.61 2.70 -2.83
N GLY A 66 2.66 2.03 -3.98
CA GLY A 66 1.90 0.81 -4.23
C GLY A 66 2.37 -0.33 -3.33
N MET A 67 3.68 -0.52 -3.21
CA MET A 67 4.30 -1.55 -2.37
C MET A 67 4.03 -1.30 -0.89
N GLU A 68 4.21 -0.07 -0.42
CA GLU A 68 3.94 0.32 0.98
C GLU A 68 2.48 0.06 1.36
N LYS A 69 1.53 0.57 0.56
CA LYS A 69 0.09 0.34 0.80
C LYS A 69 -0.28 -1.13 0.72
N GLY A 70 0.35 -1.89 -0.19
CA GLY A 70 0.13 -3.33 -0.32
C GLY A 70 0.60 -4.09 0.92
N MET A 71 1.81 -3.78 1.39
CA MET A 71 2.42 -4.40 2.57
C MET A 71 1.63 -4.07 3.84
N GLU A 72 1.27 -2.81 4.06
CA GLU A 72 0.48 -2.38 5.23
C GLU A 72 -0.87 -3.10 5.29
N LYS A 73 -1.62 -3.10 4.17
CA LYS A 73 -2.90 -3.79 4.08
C LYS A 73 -2.76 -5.30 4.27
N GLY A 74 -1.73 -5.90 3.69
CA GLY A 74 -1.45 -7.33 3.80
C GLY A 74 -1.12 -7.73 5.24
N MET A 75 -0.23 -6.99 5.88
CA MET A 75 0.20 -7.22 7.26
C MET A 75 -0.96 -7.04 8.24
N LYS A 76 -1.75 -5.97 8.12
CA LYS A 76 -2.92 -5.75 8.98
C LYS A 76 -3.93 -6.88 8.87
N LYS A 77 -4.34 -7.26 7.65
CA LYS A 77 -5.28 -8.36 7.42
C LYS A 77 -4.73 -9.70 7.90
N GLY A 78 -3.44 -9.95 7.68
CA GLY A 78 -2.77 -11.16 8.13
C GLY A 78 -2.75 -11.28 9.66
N MET A 79 -2.41 -10.18 10.33
CA MET A 79 -2.37 -10.12 11.80
C MET A 79 -3.76 -10.28 12.43
N GLU A 80 -4.77 -9.58 11.91
CA GLU A 80 -6.16 -9.72 12.39
C GLU A 80 -6.66 -11.17 12.27
N ARG A 81 -6.47 -11.79 11.10
CA ARG A 81 -6.83 -13.20 10.87
C ARG A 81 -6.05 -14.16 11.76
N GLY A 82 -4.76 -13.90 11.95
CA GLY A 82 -3.89 -14.71 12.81
C GLY A 82 -4.34 -14.67 14.27
N ILE A 83 -4.68 -13.48 14.78
CA ILE A 83 -5.17 -13.30 16.16
C ILE A 83 -6.53 -13.98 16.35
N GLU A 84 -7.46 -13.82 15.42
CA GLU A 84 -8.78 -14.45 15.50
C GLU A 84 -8.68 -15.98 15.48
N LYS A 85 -7.87 -16.51 14.56
CA LYS A 85 -7.61 -17.95 14.47
C LYS A 85 -6.95 -18.48 15.74
N GLY A 86 -5.94 -17.78 16.27
CA GLY A 86 -5.25 -18.18 17.51
C GLY A 86 -6.19 -18.21 18.71
N LYS A 87 -7.02 -17.17 18.90
CA LYS A 87 -8.04 -17.15 19.97
C LYS A 87 -9.05 -18.29 19.83
N TRP A 88 -9.43 -18.62 18.60
CA TRP A 88 -10.35 -19.74 18.35
C TRP A 88 -9.70 -21.09 18.65
N GLU A 89 -8.45 -21.29 18.25
CA GLU A 89 -7.67 -22.49 18.54
C GLU A 89 -7.44 -22.68 20.04
N GLU A 90 -7.10 -21.61 20.76
CA GLU A 90 -6.95 -21.59 22.21
C GLU A 90 -8.26 -22.02 22.91
N LYS A 91 -9.41 -21.44 22.53
CA LYS A 91 -10.71 -21.85 23.07
C LYS A 91 -10.98 -23.34 22.87
N ARG A 92 -10.65 -23.87 21.68
CA ARG A 92 -10.83 -25.31 21.38
C ARG A 92 -9.88 -26.18 22.17
N GLU A 93 -8.64 -25.76 22.37
CA GLU A 93 -7.66 -26.47 23.19
C GLU A 93 -8.11 -26.55 24.65
N VAL A 94 -8.54 -25.43 25.23
CA VAL A 94 -9.10 -25.41 26.58
C VAL A 94 -10.31 -26.33 26.68
N ALA A 95 -11.23 -26.31 25.70
CA ALA A 95 -12.38 -27.21 25.70
C ALA A 95 -11.98 -28.70 25.64
N ARG A 96 -11.00 -29.07 24.82
CA ARG A 96 -10.49 -30.46 24.77
C ARG A 96 -9.90 -30.89 26.10
N ASN A 97 -9.11 -30.03 26.74
CA ASN A 97 -8.49 -30.33 28.02
C ASN A 97 -9.56 -30.54 29.11
N LEU A 98 -10.59 -29.69 29.15
CA LEU A 98 -11.70 -29.82 30.11
C LEU A 98 -12.55 -31.08 29.84
N LEU A 99 -12.81 -31.42 28.58
CA LEU A 99 -13.48 -32.67 28.21
C LEU A 99 -12.67 -33.89 28.70
N GLY A 100 -11.35 -33.88 28.50
CA GLY A 100 -10.45 -34.94 28.98
C GLY A 100 -10.43 -35.10 30.51
N LEU A 101 -10.76 -34.03 31.24
CA LEU A 101 -10.91 -34.04 32.71
C LEU A 101 -12.33 -34.44 33.16
N GLY A 102 -13.24 -34.75 32.25
CA GLY A 102 -14.63 -35.14 32.57
C GLY A 102 -15.51 -33.97 33.03
N VAL A 103 -15.15 -32.73 32.68
CA VAL A 103 -15.95 -31.55 33.02
C VAL A 103 -17.26 -31.56 32.21
N GLU A 104 -18.37 -31.21 32.87
CA GLU A 104 -19.70 -31.14 32.23
C GLU A 104 -19.74 -30.09 31.10
N ILE A 105 -20.40 -30.43 29.99
CA ILE A 105 -20.48 -29.60 28.77
C ILE A 105 -20.96 -28.18 29.08
N ASP A 106 -22.00 -28.02 29.92
CA ASP A 106 -22.53 -26.70 30.28
C ASP A 106 -21.50 -25.79 30.97
N LYS A 107 -20.57 -26.38 31.75
CA LYS A 107 -19.47 -25.64 32.39
C LYS A 107 -18.38 -25.29 31.37
N ILE A 108 -18.10 -26.17 30.40
CA ILE A 108 -17.15 -25.92 29.32
C ILE A 108 -17.64 -24.79 28.41
N ILE A 109 -18.92 -24.76 28.06
CA ILE A 109 -19.55 -23.66 27.29
C ILE A 109 -19.30 -22.33 27.99
N LYS A 110 -19.58 -22.27 29.30
CA LYS A 110 -19.39 -21.05 30.10
C LYS A 110 -17.92 -20.63 30.20
N ALA A 111 -16.99 -21.58 30.32
CA ALA A 111 -15.57 -21.29 30.47
C ALA A 111 -14.89 -20.85 29.18
N THR A 112 -15.28 -21.43 28.03
CA THR A 112 -14.61 -21.22 26.73
C THR A 112 -15.35 -20.24 25.83
N GLY A 113 -16.65 -20.04 26.07
CA GLY A 113 -17.54 -19.28 25.20
C GLY A 113 -17.72 -19.94 23.83
N LEU A 114 -17.48 -21.25 23.70
CA LEU A 114 -17.80 -22.03 22.52
C LEU A 114 -19.25 -22.49 22.56
N GLU A 115 -19.86 -22.61 21.38
CA GLU A 115 -21.19 -23.19 21.25
C GLU A 115 -21.17 -24.71 21.50
N GLU A 116 -22.28 -25.26 21.96
CA GLU A 116 -22.42 -26.69 22.22
C GLU A 116 -22.10 -27.54 20.98
N ALA A 117 -22.48 -27.07 19.79
CA ALA A 117 -22.18 -27.75 18.52
C ALA A 117 -20.66 -27.87 18.28
N GLU A 118 -19.88 -26.84 18.63
CA GLU A 118 -18.43 -26.87 18.49
C GLU A 118 -17.75 -27.78 19.52
N ILE A 119 -18.29 -27.84 20.73
CA ILE A 119 -17.82 -28.79 21.75
C ILE A 119 -18.12 -30.23 21.32
N LYS A 120 -19.32 -30.51 20.79
CA LYS A 120 -19.68 -31.84 20.27
C LYS A 120 -18.76 -32.29 19.12
N LYS A 121 -18.34 -31.36 18.24
CA LYS A 121 -17.35 -31.65 17.19
C LYS A 121 -15.97 -32.00 17.74
N LEU A 122 -15.64 -31.65 18.99
CA LEU A 122 -14.38 -32.01 19.65
C LEU A 122 -14.42 -33.38 20.34
N MET A 123 -15.60 -33.99 20.47
CA MET A 123 -15.80 -35.30 21.09
C MET A 123 -15.73 -36.46 20.09
N ASN A 124 -15.67 -36.14 18.78
CA ASN A 124 -15.60 -37.09 17.68
C ASN A 124 -14.20 -37.18 17.09
#